data_AF-A9EU75-F1
#
_entry.id   AF-A9EU75-F1
#
_cell.length_a   1.000
_cell.length_b   1.000
_cell.length_c   1.000
_cell.angle_alpha   90.00
_cell.angle_beta   90.00
_cell.angle_gamma   90.00
#
_symmetry.space_group_name_H-M   'P 1'
#
loop_
_entity.id
_entity.type
_entity.pdbx_description
1 polymer ?
#
loop_
_entity_poly.entity_id
_entity_poly.type
_entity_poly.pdbx_seq_one_letter_code
_entity_poly.pdbx_strand_id
1 'polypeptide(L)'
;MKILPPVTRPPTTPFSRSHDPAPARSKRGYHAFRPCLRWEFGFTCALCMLHEADLIEYGIGSTGLTTVEHVVPQSEDAGQSNTYANCLYACRWCNRSRSNLPLHDGNGNVLLNPTTSAWADHFEVQDDKLAPKTGSGQYTEVAYSINDPFKVQRRAARRELIERCRKLVLEAPPKIEGLSRLVGRLAASDALDDAEEVRRVARCLHEQVALARQTLERYQGVPVDAGAACRCHPKPTIPPQVAEQLIEI
;
A
#
# COMPACT_ATOMS: atom_id res chain seq x y z
N MET A 1 -15.63 -1.94 -6.69
CA MET A 1 -14.80 -1.15 -5.72
C MET A 1 -13.41 -0.92 -6.31
N LYS A 2 -12.69 0.14 -5.92
CA LYS A 2 -11.30 0.37 -6.35
C LYS A 2 -10.31 -0.06 -5.27
N ILE A 3 -9.45 -1.01 -5.59
CA ILE A 3 -8.44 -1.55 -4.68
C ILE A 3 -7.03 -1.40 -5.25
N LEU A 4 -6.02 -1.59 -4.43
CA LEU A 4 -4.62 -1.69 -4.85
C LEU A 4 -4.42 -2.85 -5.83
N PRO A 5 -3.46 -2.73 -6.76
CA PRO A 5 -3.10 -3.84 -7.63
C PRO A 5 -2.37 -4.94 -6.83
N PRO A 6 -2.33 -6.19 -7.35
CA PRO A 6 -1.48 -7.24 -6.78
C PRO A 6 -0.02 -6.79 -6.62
N VAL A 7 0.50 -6.08 -7.63
CA VAL A 7 1.85 -5.54 -7.69
C VAL A 7 1.81 -4.03 -7.86
N THR A 8 2.41 -3.28 -6.93
CA THR A 8 2.57 -1.83 -7.04
C THR A 8 3.81 -1.52 -7.87
N ARG A 9 3.64 -0.73 -8.92
CA ARG A 9 4.74 -0.29 -9.77
C ARG A 9 5.38 0.98 -9.19
N PRO A 10 6.71 1.14 -9.33
CA PRO A 10 7.39 2.39 -8.99
C PRO A 10 6.77 3.55 -9.77
N PRO A 11 6.43 4.68 -9.11
CA PRO A 11 5.92 5.85 -9.81
C PRO A 11 6.87 6.38 -10.89
N THR A 12 6.33 6.69 -12.06
CA THR A 12 7.06 7.28 -13.20
C THR A 12 7.23 8.79 -13.11
N THR A 13 6.59 9.41 -12.13
CA THR A 13 6.77 10.83 -11.79
C THR A 13 7.03 10.95 -10.29
N PRO A 14 7.78 11.98 -9.83
CA PRO A 14 7.93 12.25 -8.41
C PRO A 14 6.57 12.53 -7.75
N PHE A 15 6.43 12.18 -6.47
CA PHE A 15 5.24 12.51 -5.70
C PHE A 15 5.09 14.03 -5.55
N SER A 16 3.94 14.55 -5.95
CA SER A 16 3.62 15.97 -5.80
C SER A 16 3.23 16.30 -4.36
N ARG A 17 3.75 17.41 -3.83
CA ARG A 17 3.40 17.95 -2.51
C ARG A 17 2.13 18.79 -2.64
N SER A 18 0.96 18.20 -2.39
CA SER A 18 -0.34 18.89 -2.51
C SER A 18 -0.85 19.45 -1.18
N HIS A 19 -0.18 19.13 -0.07
CA HIS A 19 -0.56 19.56 1.26
C HIS A 19 0.34 20.68 1.77
N ASP A 20 -0.25 21.60 2.55
CA ASP A 20 0.46 22.66 3.25
C ASP A 20 -0.02 22.73 4.72
N PRO A 21 0.45 21.82 5.59
CA PRO A 21 0.08 21.87 7.00
C PRO A 21 0.75 23.06 7.68
N ALA A 22 0.06 23.63 8.68
CA ALA A 22 0.60 24.73 9.47
C ALA A 22 1.98 24.39 10.06
N PRO A 23 2.92 25.36 10.14
CA PRO A 23 4.26 25.12 10.65
C PRO A 23 4.28 24.50 12.05
N ALA A 24 5.12 23.49 12.20
CA ALA A 24 5.34 22.79 13.47
C ALA A 24 6.27 23.62 14.39
N ARG A 25 5.77 24.03 15.57
CA ARG A 25 6.51 24.90 16.51
C ARG A 25 7.25 24.15 17.63
N SER A 26 6.94 22.87 17.86
CA SER A 26 7.57 22.08 18.93
C SER A 26 8.72 21.22 18.39
N LYS A 27 9.64 20.77 19.25
CA LYS A 27 10.79 19.92 18.87
C LYS A 27 10.41 18.62 18.11
N ARG A 28 9.18 18.14 18.27
CA ARG A 28 8.62 16.99 17.54
C ARG A 28 7.32 17.34 16.81
N GLY A 29 7.19 18.59 16.38
CA GLY A 29 5.96 19.07 15.77
C GLY A 29 5.68 18.41 14.40
N TYR A 30 6.70 17.88 13.73
CA TYR A 30 6.57 17.10 12.49
C TYR A 30 5.60 15.91 12.60
N HIS A 31 5.34 15.37 13.79
CA HIS A 31 4.31 14.33 13.96
C HIS A 31 2.91 14.81 13.54
N ALA A 32 2.64 16.11 13.62
CA ALA A 32 1.39 16.71 13.14
C ALA A 32 1.25 16.65 11.60
N PHE A 33 2.35 16.44 10.87
CA PHE A 33 2.32 16.29 9.41
C PHE A 33 1.86 14.91 8.97
N ARG A 34 1.91 13.91 9.86
CA ARG A 34 1.64 12.50 9.51
C ARG A 34 0.31 12.30 8.78
N PRO A 35 -0.83 12.92 9.17
CA PRO A 35 -2.06 12.78 8.42
C PRO A 35 -1.97 13.29 6.98
N CYS A 36 -1.24 14.38 6.74
CA CYS A 36 -1.03 14.93 5.39
C CYS A 36 -0.12 14.01 4.57
N LEU A 37 0.99 13.55 5.17
CA LEU A 37 1.92 12.62 4.53
C LEU A 37 1.23 11.29 4.16
N ARG A 38 0.31 10.78 4.98
CA ARG A 38 -0.50 9.59 4.63
C ARG A 38 -1.23 9.79 3.30
N TRP A 39 -1.93 10.91 3.16
CA TRP A 39 -2.65 11.22 1.93
C TRP A 39 -1.70 11.44 0.76
N GLU A 40 -0.64 12.22 0.97
CA GLU A 40 0.32 12.59 -0.08
C GLU A 40 1.05 11.40 -0.70
N PHE A 41 1.30 10.36 0.08
CA PHE A 41 1.94 9.12 -0.37
C PHE A 41 0.93 7.96 -0.55
N GLY A 42 -0.37 8.25 -0.61
CA GLY A 42 -1.43 7.27 -0.84
C GLY A 42 -1.34 6.07 0.11
N PHE A 43 -1.14 6.35 1.40
CA PHE A 43 -1.08 5.38 2.49
C PHE A 43 -0.02 4.30 2.28
N THR A 44 0.99 4.63 1.49
CA THR A 44 2.09 3.74 1.11
C THR A 44 3.39 4.31 1.63
N CYS A 45 4.25 3.46 2.18
CA CYS A 45 5.61 3.88 2.51
C CYS A 45 6.29 4.40 1.24
N ALA A 46 6.68 5.68 1.26
CA ALA A 46 7.25 6.40 0.12
C ALA A 46 8.56 5.77 -0.41
N LEU A 47 9.17 4.86 0.35
CA LEU A 47 10.47 4.27 0.06
C LEU A 47 10.34 2.82 -0.43
N CYS A 48 9.66 1.96 0.34
CA CYS A 48 9.56 0.53 0.05
C CYS A 48 8.24 0.11 -0.60
N MET A 49 7.30 1.03 -0.82
CA MET A 49 6.02 0.76 -1.47
C MET A 49 5.11 -0.27 -0.76
N LEU A 50 5.34 -0.53 0.53
CA LEU A 50 4.37 -1.24 1.37
C LEU A 50 3.24 -0.31 1.74
N HIS A 51 2.01 -0.71 1.43
CA HIS A 51 0.79 -0.03 1.84
C HIS A 51 0.47 -0.35 3.30
N GLU A 52 -0.28 0.52 3.99
CA GLU A 52 -0.73 0.26 5.37
C GLU A 52 -1.47 -1.08 5.52
N ALA A 53 -2.24 -1.46 4.51
CA ALA A 53 -2.92 -2.76 4.43
C ALA A 53 -1.95 -3.95 4.43
N ASP A 54 -0.69 -3.78 4.02
CA ASP A 54 0.32 -4.84 4.08
C ASP A 54 0.85 -5.03 5.51
N LEU A 55 0.77 -3.96 6.31
CA LEU A 55 1.32 -3.89 7.67
C LEU A 55 0.35 -4.46 8.70
N ILE A 56 -0.93 -4.09 8.59
CA ILE A 56 -1.97 -4.46 9.56
C ILE A 56 -3.36 -4.49 8.89
N GLU A 57 -4.29 -5.23 9.50
CA GLU A 57 -5.64 -5.47 8.95
C GLU A 57 -6.64 -4.35 9.20
N TYR A 58 -6.66 -3.79 10.41
CA TYR A 58 -7.76 -2.92 10.87
C TYR A 58 -7.39 -1.42 10.93
N GLY A 59 -6.43 -0.99 10.12
CA GLY A 59 -5.95 0.40 10.10
C GLY A 59 -4.75 0.66 11.01
N ILE A 60 -4.03 1.75 10.74
CA ILE A 60 -2.68 1.98 11.28
C ILE A 60 -2.60 3.12 12.30
N GLY A 61 -3.65 3.94 12.44
CA GLY A 61 -3.66 5.27 13.05
C GLY A 61 -2.96 5.46 14.41
N SER A 62 -2.63 4.39 15.15
CA SER A 62 -1.90 4.47 16.43
C SER A 62 -0.95 3.29 16.71
N THR A 63 -0.57 2.52 15.69
CA THR A 63 0.25 1.30 15.88
C THR A 63 1.75 1.57 15.97
N GLY A 64 2.20 2.72 15.47
CA GLY A 64 3.63 3.03 15.32
C GLY A 64 4.34 2.21 14.24
N LEU A 65 3.61 1.47 13.38
CA LEU A 65 4.17 0.73 12.24
C LEU A 65 4.58 1.64 11.08
N THR A 66 4.04 2.86 11.03
CA THR A 66 4.51 3.94 10.16
C THR A 66 4.86 5.18 10.97
N THR A 67 5.77 5.97 10.41
CA THR A 67 6.37 7.15 11.03
C THR A 67 6.63 8.23 9.98
N VAL A 68 7.09 9.38 10.45
CA VAL A 68 7.65 10.44 9.63
C VAL A 68 9.15 10.20 9.49
N GLU A 69 9.62 10.17 8.25
CA GLU A 69 11.03 10.07 7.88
C GLU A 69 11.53 11.44 7.42
N HIS A 70 12.77 11.81 7.75
CA HIS A 70 13.35 13.10 7.34
C HIS A 70 14.33 12.91 6.19
N VAL A 71 14.14 13.57 5.04
CA VAL A 71 15.06 13.49 3.89
C VAL A 71 16.48 13.91 4.28
N VAL A 72 16.62 15.03 4.99
CA VAL A 72 17.83 15.47 5.68
C VAL A 72 17.69 15.08 7.16
N PRO A 73 18.55 14.19 7.69
CA PRO A 73 18.46 13.74 9.08
C PRO A 73 18.58 14.88 10.07
N GLN A 74 17.88 14.79 11.21
CA GLN A 74 17.96 15.80 12.27
C GLN A 74 19.37 15.96 12.86
N SER A 75 20.21 14.93 12.78
CA SER A 75 21.61 14.97 13.22
C SER A 75 22.50 15.79 12.29
N GLU A 76 22.07 15.98 11.04
CA GLU A 76 22.79 16.77 10.02
C GLU A 76 22.28 18.22 10.02
N ASP A 77 20.96 18.40 10.01
CA ASP A 77 20.33 19.72 10.12
C ASP A 77 19.06 19.68 11.00
N ALA A 78 19.22 20.10 12.25
CA ALA A 78 18.11 20.18 13.21
C ALA A 78 17.05 21.22 12.82
N GLY A 79 17.43 22.25 12.04
CA GLY A 79 16.54 23.31 11.56
C GLY A 79 15.47 22.78 10.59
N GLN A 80 15.79 21.71 9.86
CA GLN A 80 14.89 21.09 8.88
C GLN A 80 13.91 20.07 9.49
N SER A 81 14.00 19.82 10.80
CA SER A 81 13.22 18.77 11.45
C SER A 81 11.71 18.99 11.43
N ASN A 82 11.27 20.24 11.34
CA ASN A 82 9.86 20.65 11.30
C ASN A 82 9.47 21.25 9.93
N THR A 83 10.28 21.02 8.90
CA THR A 83 9.99 21.42 7.53
C THR A 83 9.15 20.34 6.85
N TYR A 84 7.94 20.66 6.42
CA TYR A 84 7.04 19.67 5.79
C TYR A 84 7.71 18.99 4.58
N ALA A 85 8.34 19.78 3.70
CA ALA A 85 9.05 19.29 2.51
C ALA A 85 10.22 18.33 2.84
N ASN A 86 10.77 18.40 4.06
CA ASN A 86 11.79 17.47 4.54
C ASN A 86 11.20 16.16 5.07
N CYS A 87 9.89 16.05 5.22
CA CYS A 87 9.23 14.90 5.83
C CYS A 87 8.59 13.97 4.78
N LEU A 88 8.74 12.66 4.97
CA LEU A 88 8.17 11.59 4.15
C LEU A 88 7.31 10.65 4.99
N TYR A 89 6.35 9.97 4.35
CA TYR A 89 5.63 8.87 4.99
C TYR A 89 6.41 7.56 4.85
N ALA A 90 6.85 6.97 5.96
CA ALA A 90 7.66 5.75 5.92
C ALA A 90 7.15 4.67 6.88
N CYS A 91 7.37 3.41 6.54
CA CYS A 91 7.23 2.32 7.49
C CYS A 91 8.38 2.38 8.52
N ARG A 92 8.11 1.87 9.73
CA ARG A 92 9.09 1.83 10.83
C ARG A 92 10.36 1.08 10.45
N TRP A 93 10.29 0.07 9.59
CA TRP A 93 11.47 -0.69 9.17
C TRP A 93 12.38 0.10 8.25
N CYS A 94 11.84 0.89 7.31
CA CYS A 94 12.68 1.77 6.48
C CYS A 94 13.33 2.86 7.32
N ASN A 95 12.56 3.57 8.15
CA ASN A 95 13.09 4.62 9.03
C ASN A 95 14.20 4.08 9.96
N ARG A 96 14.00 2.90 10.56
CA ARG A 96 15.03 2.26 11.39
C ARG A 96 16.25 1.80 10.63
N SER A 97 16.06 1.22 9.44
CA SER A 97 17.16 0.76 8.59
C SER A 97 18.08 1.91 8.22
N ARG A 98 17.50 3.06 7.83
CA ARG A 98 18.29 4.24 7.49
C ARG A 98 19.11 4.73 8.67
N SER A 99 18.51 4.76 9.86
CA SER A 99 19.16 5.25 11.08
C SER A 99 19.76 6.66 10.84
N ASN A 100 21.08 6.79 10.96
CA ASN A 100 21.86 8.00 10.76
C ASN A 100 22.76 7.93 9.50
N LEU A 101 22.45 7.05 8.55
CA LEU A 101 23.20 6.98 7.30
C LEU A 101 23.14 8.33 6.55
N PRO A 102 24.29 8.79 6.02
CA PRO A 102 24.41 10.10 5.39
C PRO A 102 23.59 10.19 4.08
N LEU A 103 23.30 11.41 3.66
CA LEU A 103 22.60 11.64 2.39
C LEU A 103 23.40 11.13 1.18
N HIS A 104 24.73 11.17 1.24
CA HIS A 104 25.64 10.72 0.19
C HIS A 104 26.51 9.56 0.66
N ASP A 105 26.78 8.60 -0.22
CA ASP A 105 27.79 7.57 0.03
C ASP A 105 29.20 8.05 -0.38
N GLY A 106 30.22 7.23 -0.11
CA GLY A 106 31.61 7.54 -0.50
C GLY A 106 31.89 7.53 -2.01
N ASN A 107 30.92 7.12 -2.83
CA ASN A 107 31.02 7.03 -4.29
C ASN A 107 30.26 8.16 -5.00
N GLY A 108 29.69 9.12 -4.26
CA GLY A 108 28.89 10.22 -4.80
C GLY A 108 27.44 9.86 -5.10
N ASN A 109 26.97 8.66 -4.77
CA ASN A 109 25.56 8.31 -4.84
C ASN A 109 24.78 9.04 -3.75
N VAL A 110 23.50 9.31 -3.99
CA VAL A 110 22.63 10.04 -3.07
C VAL A 110 21.41 9.21 -2.68
N LEU A 111 20.93 9.32 -1.44
CA LEU A 111 19.64 8.75 -1.06
C LEU A 111 18.52 9.47 -1.81
N LEU A 112 17.68 8.69 -2.47
CA LEU A 112 16.63 9.23 -3.31
C LEU A 112 15.52 9.85 -2.47
N ASN A 113 15.02 10.99 -2.94
CA ASN A 113 13.84 11.63 -2.40
C ASN A 113 12.65 11.39 -3.35
N PRO A 114 11.59 10.67 -2.92
CA PRO A 114 10.42 10.37 -3.75
C PRO A 114 9.69 11.60 -4.29
N THR A 115 9.95 12.79 -3.76
CA THR A 115 9.30 14.05 -4.17
C THR A 115 10.10 14.82 -5.23
N THR A 116 11.34 14.39 -5.51
CA THR A 116 12.21 14.99 -6.54
C THR A 116 12.72 13.99 -7.56
N SER A 117 12.62 12.69 -7.27
CA SER A 117 13.04 11.60 -8.15
C SER A 117 11.86 10.70 -8.46
N ALA A 118 11.65 10.40 -9.75
CA ALA A 118 10.70 9.36 -10.15
C ALA A 118 11.27 8.01 -9.74
N TRP A 119 10.52 7.25 -8.93
CA TRP A 119 11.00 5.97 -8.40
C TRP A 119 11.29 4.97 -9.52
N ALA A 120 10.53 5.03 -10.61
CA ALA A 120 10.72 4.20 -11.79
C ALA A 120 12.02 4.48 -12.56
N ASP A 121 12.68 5.62 -12.36
CA ASP A 121 13.99 5.88 -13.00
C ASP A 121 15.11 5.08 -12.30
N HIS A 122 14.92 4.81 -11.01
CA HIS A 122 15.94 4.20 -10.16
C HIS A 122 15.64 2.76 -9.78
N PHE A 123 14.39 2.32 -9.89
CA PHE A 123 13.94 0.99 -9.53
C PHE A 123 13.05 0.37 -10.60
N GLU A 124 13.07 -0.95 -10.68
CA GLU A 124 12.07 -1.75 -11.36
C GLU A 124 11.58 -2.87 -10.45
N VAL A 125 10.38 -3.38 -10.74
CA VAL A 125 9.86 -4.53 -10.00
C VAL A 125 10.35 -5.81 -10.67
N GLN A 126 11.07 -6.63 -9.91
CA GLN A 126 11.42 -7.99 -10.28
C GLN A 126 10.86 -8.91 -9.20
N ASP A 127 9.88 -9.73 -9.58
CA ASP A 127 9.04 -10.48 -8.64
C ASP A 127 8.39 -9.55 -7.59
N ASP A 128 8.74 -9.72 -6.31
CA ASP A 128 8.26 -8.94 -5.18
C ASP A 128 9.33 -7.99 -4.62
N LYS A 129 10.42 -7.79 -5.39
CA LYS A 129 11.56 -6.92 -5.06
C LYS A 129 11.54 -5.64 -5.91
N LEU A 130 12.13 -4.59 -5.35
CA LEU A 130 12.47 -3.36 -6.07
C LEU A 130 13.95 -3.42 -6.43
N ALA A 131 14.24 -3.90 -7.63
CA ALA A 131 15.60 -4.03 -8.13
C ALA A 131 16.15 -2.63 -8.51
N PRO A 132 17.29 -2.20 -7.95
CA PRO A 132 17.88 -0.91 -8.29
C PRO A 132 18.49 -0.94 -9.70
N LYS A 133 18.30 0.15 -10.44
CA LYS A 133 18.82 0.37 -11.81
C LYS A 133 20.01 1.33 -11.87
N THR A 134 20.28 2.02 -10.78
CA THR A 134 21.28 3.11 -10.70
C THR A 134 22.06 3.00 -9.39
N GLY A 135 23.24 3.65 -9.32
CA GLY A 135 24.03 3.71 -8.08
C GLY A 135 23.29 4.33 -6.90
N SER A 136 22.59 5.44 -7.10
CA SER A 136 21.69 6.04 -6.09
C SER A 136 20.52 5.12 -5.71
N GLY A 137 19.98 4.36 -6.68
CA GLY A 137 18.99 3.31 -6.40
C GLY A 137 19.56 2.23 -5.49
N GLN A 138 20.77 1.75 -5.77
CA GLN A 138 21.46 0.74 -4.96
C GLN A 138 21.77 1.25 -3.55
N TYR A 139 22.26 2.49 -3.44
CA TYR A 139 22.51 3.10 -2.14
C TYR A 139 21.22 3.24 -1.32
N THR A 140 20.15 3.71 -1.95
CA THR A 140 18.82 3.83 -1.31
C THR A 140 18.26 2.47 -0.90
N GLU A 141 18.42 1.45 -1.74
CA GLU A 141 18.02 0.06 -1.47
C GLU A 141 18.66 -0.46 -0.19
N VAL A 142 19.98 -0.33 -0.08
CA VAL A 142 20.77 -0.78 1.07
C VAL A 142 20.42 0.04 2.31
N ALA A 143 20.43 1.37 2.21
CA ALA A 143 20.20 2.25 3.36
C ALA A 143 18.83 2.02 4.00
N TYR A 144 17.79 1.82 3.20
CA TYR A 144 16.43 1.58 3.69
C TYR A 144 16.07 0.10 3.80
N SER A 145 17.00 -0.81 3.50
CA SER A 145 16.79 -2.26 3.37
C SER A 145 15.50 -2.55 2.59
N ILE A 146 15.35 -1.95 1.41
CA ILE A 146 14.07 -1.96 0.66
C ILE A 146 13.61 -3.38 0.33
N ASN A 147 14.56 -4.29 0.08
CA ASN A 147 14.31 -5.70 -0.21
C ASN A 147 14.62 -6.62 0.97
N ASP A 148 14.54 -6.10 2.20
CA ASP A 148 14.52 -6.95 3.39
C ASP A 148 13.51 -8.11 3.22
N PRO A 149 13.87 -9.36 3.58
CA PRO A 149 13.03 -10.53 3.34
C PRO A 149 11.61 -10.41 3.85
N PHE A 150 11.41 -9.73 4.99
CA PHE A 150 10.07 -9.51 5.53
C PHE A 150 9.26 -8.57 4.64
N LYS A 151 9.86 -7.49 4.10
CA LYS A 151 9.16 -6.58 3.18
C LYS A 151 8.82 -7.26 1.86
N VAL A 152 9.72 -8.08 1.33
CA VAL A 152 9.48 -8.88 0.11
C VAL A 152 8.32 -9.85 0.34
N GLN A 153 8.32 -10.57 1.47
CA GLN A 153 7.23 -11.48 1.83
C GLN A 153 5.88 -10.76 1.92
N ARG A 154 5.85 -9.52 2.43
CA ARG A 154 4.61 -8.72 2.51
C ARG A 154 4.07 -8.35 1.13
N ARG A 155 4.94 -7.95 0.17
CA ARG A 155 4.52 -7.69 -1.21
C ARG A 155 4.01 -8.97 -1.89
N ALA A 156 4.71 -10.09 -1.70
CA ALA A 156 4.29 -11.40 -2.22
C ALA A 156 2.92 -11.84 -1.67
N ALA A 157 2.73 -11.74 -0.35
CA ALA A 157 1.48 -12.09 0.31
C ALA A 157 0.31 -11.23 -0.20
N ARG A 158 0.52 -9.93 -0.42
CA ARG A 158 -0.49 -9.07 -1.05
C ARG A 158 -0.83 -9.56 -2.46
N ARG A 159 0.18 -9.81 -3.32
CA ARG A 159 -0.03 -10.27 -4.69
C ARG A 159 -0.90 -11.54 -4.72
N GLU A 160 -0.45 -12.57 -4.00
CA GLU A 160 -1.13 -13.88 -3.96
C GLU A 160 -2.56 -13.77 -3.42
N LEU A 161 -2.75 -12.98 -2.37
CA LEU A 161 -4.07 -12.79 -1.75
C LEU A 161 -5.03 -12.08 -2.71
N ILE A 162 -4.60 -10.95 -3.29
CA ILE A 162 -5.44 -10.19 -4.22
C ILE A 162 -5.77 -11.02 -5.45
N GLU A 163 -4.81 -11.73 -6.05
CA GLU A 163 -5.04 -12.59 -7.21
C GLU A 163 -6.03 -13.71 -6.89
N ARG A 164 -5.85 -14.43 -5.78
CA ARG A 164 -6.75 -15.51 -5.36
C ARG A 164 -8.16 -15.00 -5.10
N CYS A 165 -8.31 -13.94 -4.32
CA CYS A 165 -9.62 -13.37 -3.99
C CYS A 165 -10.32 -12.79 -5.23
N ARG A 166 -9.58 -12.07 -6.08
CA ARG A 166 -10.12 -11.50 -7.33
C ARG A 166 -10.61 -12.58 -8.27
N LYS A 167 -9.83 -13.66 -8.44
CA LYS A 167 -10.25 -14.82 -9.24
C LYS A 167 -11.59 -15.37 -8.75
N LEU A 168 -11.71 -15.58 -7.44
CA LEU A 168 -12.94 -16.10 -6.86
C LEU A 168 -14.13 -15.15 -7.09
N VAL A 169 -13.95 -13.85 -6.84
CA VAL A 169 -14.99 -12.83 -6.99
C VAL A 169 -15.50 -12.72 -8.44
N LEU A 170 -14.62 -12.87 -9.42
CA LEU A 170 -14.97 -12.73 -10.84
C LEU A 170 -15.51 -14.03 -11.45
N GLU A 171 -14.97 -15.18 -11.09
CA GLU A 171 -15.30 -16.46 -11.76
C GLU A 171 -16.39 -17.28 -11.07
N ALA A 172 -16.60 -17.09 -9.76
CA ALA A 172 -17.58 -17.88 -9.02
C ALA A 172 -19.05 -17.52 -9.31
N PRO A 173 -19.45 -16.24 -9.51
CA PRO A 173 -20.87 -15.91 -9.67
C PRO A 173 -21.59 -16.68 -10.81
N PRO A 174 -21.03 -16.82 -12.03
CA PRO A 174 -21.65 -17.64 -13.07
C PRO A 174 -21.75 -19.12 -12.70
N LYS A 175 -20.79 -19.65 -11.92
CA LYS A 175 -20.81 -21.03 -11.42
C LYS A 175 -21.93 -21.21 -10.39
N ILE A 176 -22.10 -20.27 -9.46
CA ILE A 176 -23.19 -20.26 -8.50
C ILE A 176 -24.54 -20.24 -9.23
N GLU A 177 -24.70 -19.39 -10.24
CA GLU A 177 -25.92 -19.35 -11.06
C GLU A 177 -26.17 -20.69 -11.79
N GLY A 178 -25.12 -21.30 -12.34
CA GLY A 178 -25.18 -22.63 -12.94
C GLY A 178 -25.64 -23.71 -11.96
N LEU A 179 -25.09 -23.72 -10.73
CA LEU A 179 -25.49 -24.63 -9.66
C LEU A 179 -26.94 -24.39 -9.25
N SER A 180 -27.38 -23.14 -9.10
CA SER A 180 -28.77 -22.80 -8.79
C SER A 180 -29.75 -23.31 -9.85
N ARG A 181 -29.41 -23.20 -11.14
CA ARG A 181 -30.22 -23.78 -12.23
C ARG A 181 -30.24 -25.31 -12.18
N LEU A 182 -29.13 -25.95 -11.83
CA LEU A 182 -29.06 -27.40 -11.66
C LEU A 182 -29.93 -27.87 -10.50
N VAL A 183 -29.93 -27.17 -9.36
CA VAL A 183 -30.82 -27.44 -8.21
C VAL A 183 -32.28 -27.44 -8.68
N GLY A 184 -32.69 -26.44 -9.48
CA GLY A 184 -34.05 -26.37 -10.02
C GLY A 184 -34.42 -27.57 -10.90
N ARG A 185 -33.49 -28.06 -11.75
CA ARG A 185 -33.73 -29.23 -12.60
C ARG A 185 -33.79 -30.54 -11.81
N LEU A 186 -32.91 -30.72 -10.82
CA LEU A 186 -32.89 -31.91 -9.97
C LEU A 186 -34.16 -32.00 -9.12
N ALA A 187 -34.59 -30.87 -8.54
CA ALA A 187 -35.85 -30.80 -7.81
C ALA A 187 -37.07 -31.12 -8.70
N ALA A 188 -37.06 -30.70 -9.96
CA ALA A 188 -38.12 -31.03 -10.92
C ALA A 188 -38.10 -32.51 -11.36
N SER A 189 -36.99 -33.22 -11.14
CA SER A 189 -36.80 -34.64 -11.49
C SER A 189 -36.93 -35.57 -10.28
N ASP A 190 -37.44 -35.07 -9.15
CA ASP A 190 -37.56 -35.80 -7.87
C ASP A 190 -36.22 -36.29 -7.26
N ALA A 191 -35.09 -35.76 -7.75
CA ALA A 191 -33.76 -36.04 -7.23
C ALA A 191 -33.40 -35.10 -6.07
N LEU A 192 -34.18 -35.19 -4.97
CA LEU A 192 -34.12 -34.22 -3.86
C LEU A 192 -32.79 -34.23 -3.11
N ASP A 193 -32.19 -35.40 -2.88
CA ASP A 193 -30.91 -35.53 -2.17
C ASP A 193 -29.76 -34.89 -2.97
N ASP A 194 -29.71 -35.14 -4.28
CA ASP A 194 -28.74 -34.51 -5.19
C ASP A 194 -28.95 -32.99 -5.23
N ALA A 195 -30.20 -32.53 -5.24
CA ALA A 195 -30.51 -31.10 -5.23
C ALA A 195 -30.04 -30.42 -3.94
N GLU A 196 -30.14 -31.08 -2.78
CA GLU A 196 -29.65 -30.54 -1.50
C GLU A 196 -28.12 -30.50 -1.47
N GLU A 197 -27.44 -31.52 -2.01
CA GLU A 197 -25.98 -31.53 -2.08
C GLU A 197 -25.44 -30.42 -3.00
N VAL A 198 -26.04 -30.23 -4.18
CA VAL A 198 -25.69 -29.12 -5.07
C VAL A 198 -25.96 -27.76 -4.41
N ARG A 199 -27.07 -27.64 -3.66
CA ARG A 199 -27.40 -26.42 -2.88
C ARG A 199 -26.37 -26.15 -1.80
N ARG A 200 -25.86 -27.18 -1.12
CA ARG A 200 -24.79 -27.06 -0.12
C ARG A 200 -23.50 -26.53 -0.76
N VAL A 201 -23.10 -27.07 -1.91
CA VAL A 201 -21.94 -26.58 -2.67
C VAL A 201 -22.11 -25.12 -3.09
N ALA A 202 -23.28 -24.75 -3.61
CA ALA A 202 -23.57 -23.37 -4.01
C ALA A 202 -23.48 -22.39 -2.83
N ARG A 203 -24.02 -22.77 -1.66
CA ARG A 203 -23.91 -21.96 -0.42
C ARG A 203 -22.45 -21.78 0.01
N CYS A 204 -21.68 -22.85 0.06
CA CYS A 204 -20.26 -22.78 0.42
C CYS A 204 -19.49 -21.85 -0.53
N LEU A 205 -19.74 -21.95 -1.84
CA LEU A 205 -19.10 -21.06 -2.82
C LEU A 205 -19.53 -19.59 -2.64
N HIS A 206 -20.79 -19.34 -2.32
CA HIS A 206 -21.29 -17.99 -2.02
C HIS A 206 -20.62 -17.39 -0.78
N GLU A 207 -20.45 -18.17 0.29
CA GLU A 207 -19.73 -17.75 1.50
C GLU A 207 -18.26 -17.43 1.22
N GLN A 208 -17.58 -18.25 0.41
CA GLN A 208 -16.20 -17.98 0.02
C GLN A 208 -16.08 -16.68 -0.80
N VAL A 209 -17.03 -16.41 -1.70
CA VAL A 209 -17.07 -15.13 -2.45
C VAL A 209 -17.27 -13.95 -1.52
N ALA A 210 -18.18 -14.05 -0.54
CA ALA A 210 -18.42 -13.00 0.43
C ALA A 210 -17.15 -12.69 1.25
N LEU A 211 -16.47 -13.73 1.75
CA LEU A 211 -15.21 -13.58 2.48
C LEU A 211 -14.10 -12.97 1.61
N ALA A 212 -14.00 -13.37 0.34
CA ALA A 212 -13.03 -12.81 -0.58
C ALA A 212 -13.31 -11.32 -0.85
N ARG A 213 -14.58 -10.90 -0.99
CA ARG A 213 -14.93 -9.47 -1.12
C ARG A 213 -14.51 -8.69 0.12
N GLN A 214 -14.86 -9.15 1.32
CA GLN A 214 -14.46 -8.53 2.57
C GLN A 214 -12.93 -8.42 2.70
N THR A 215 -12.21 -9.46 2.27
CA THR A 215 -10.74 -9.46 2.27
C THR A 215 -10.17 -8.39 1.33
N LEU A 216 -10.76 -8.22 0.15
CA LEU A 216 -10.32 -7.21 -0.83
C LEU A 216 -10.64 -5.78 -0.37
N GLU A 217 -11.69 -5.57 0.42
CA GLU A 217 -12.03 -4.25 0.96
C GLU A 217 -10.90 -3.65 1.83
N ARG A 218 -10.10 -4.48 2.50
CA ARG A 218 -8.89 -4.03 3.22
C ARG A 218 -7.89 -3.31 2.33
N TYR A 219 -7.85 -3.65 1.04
CA TYR A 219 -6.93 -3.10 0.05
C TYR A 219 -7.53 -1.93 -0.74
N GLN A 220 -8.62 -1.32 -0.26
CA GLN A 220 -9.11 -0.06 -0.83
C GLN A 220 -8.00 0.99 -0.86
N GLY A 221 -7.94 1.77 -1.94
CA GLY A 221 -6.90 2.81 -2.10
C GLY A 221 -6.95 3.91 -1.03
N VAL A 222 -8.12 4.13 -0.42
CA VAL A 222 -8.28 4.94 0.80
C VAL A 222 -8.63 3.99 1.95
N PRO A 223 -7.77 3.83 2.97
CA PRO A 223 -8.10 3.09 4.18
C PRO A 223 -9.31 3.68 4.92
N VAL A 224 -10.07 2.82 5.59
CA VAL A 224 -11.24 3.23 6.40
C VAL A 224 -10.87 4.26 7.49
N ASP A 225 -9.63 4.20 8.01
CA ASP A 225 -9.11 5.11 9.04
C ASP A 225 -8.40 6.36 8.47
N ALA A 226 -8.59 6.68 7.20
CA ALA A 226 -7.95 7.84 6.55
C ALA A 226 -8.52 9.21 7.01
N GLY A 227 -9.77 9.23 7.48
CA GLY A 227 -10.71 10.34 7.24
C GLY A 227 -10.88 11.47 8.28
N ALA A 228 -10.05 11.63 9.32
CA ALA A 228 -10.35 12.67 10.32
C ALA A 228 -9.19 13.60 10.73
N ALA A 229 -7.94 13.22 10.46
CA ALA A 229 -6.79 13.92 11.05
C ALA A 229 -6.12 14.95 10.13
N CYS A 230 -6.28 14.83 8.80
CA CYS A 230 -5.75 15.83 7.88
C CYS A 230 -6.69 17.04 7.85
N ARG A 231 -6.15 18.23 8.11
CA ARG A 231 -6.91 19.49 8.18
C ARG A 231 -6.61 20.44 7.01
N CYS A 232 -5.91 19.95 5.98
CA CYS A 232 -5.66 20.74 4.78
C CYS A 232 -6.96 20.93 3.98
N HIS A 233 -7.07 22.09 3.33
CA HIS A 233 -8.12 22.39 2.36
C HIS A 233 -7.48 22.61 0.98
N PRO A 234 -8.07 22.07 -0.11
CA PRO A 234 -9.28 21.25 -0.17
C PRO A 234 -9.12 19.87 0.49
N LYS A 235 -10.22 19.12 0.65
CA LYS A 235 -10.16 17.76 1.18
C LYS A 235 -9.16 16.93 0.36
N PRO A 236 -8.29 16.16 1.02
CA PRO A 236 -7.25 15.46 0.32
C PRO A 236 -7.80 14.34 -0.57
N THR A 237 -7.12 14.13 -1.69
CA THR A 237 -7.36 13.02 -2.62
C THR A 237 -6.12 12.12 -2.67
N ILE A 238 -6.30 10.88 -3.11
CA ILE A 238 -5.15 9.99 -3.38
C ILE A 238 -4.28 10.65 -4.47
N PRO A 239 -2.94 10.59 -4.37
CA PRO A 239 -2.03 11.08 -5.40
C PRO A 239 -2.24 10.34 -6.74
N PRO A 240 -2.15 11.02 -7.89
CA PRO A 240 -2.32 10.39 -9.21
C PRO A 240 -1.50 9.11 -9.40
N GLN A 241 -0.26 9.12 -8.91
CA GLN A 241 0.69 8.00 -8.97
C GLN A 241 0.15 6.70 -8.34
N VAL A 242 -0.72 6.81 -7.34
CA VAL A 242 -1.38 5.67 -6.68
C VAL A 242 -2.76 5.44 -7.30
N ALA A 243 -3.51 6.51 -7.58
CA ALA A 243 -4.86 6.43 -8.14
C ALA A 243 -4.91 5.72 -9.50
N GLU A 244 -3.92 5.97 -10.38
CA GLU A 244 -3.79 5.35 -11.71
C GLU A 244 -3.51 3.85 -11.65
N GLN A 245 -2.99 3.34 -10.53
CA GLN A 245 -2.68 1.93 -10.36
C GLN A 245 -3.85 1.12 -9.75
N LEU A 246 -4.89 1.80 -9.26
CA LEU A 246 -6.02 1.12 -8.64
C LEU A 246 -6.81 0.31 -9.67
N ILE A 247 -7.24 -0.88 -9.28
CA ILE A 247 -8.01 -1.81 -10.12
C ILE A 247 -9.45 -1.93 -9.63
N GLU A 248 -10.36 -2.21 -10.57
CA GLU A 248 -11.76 -2.47 -10.26
C GLU A 248 -12.02 -3.97 -9.98
N ILE A 249 -12.85 -4.20 -8.97
CA ILE A 249 -13.38 -5.50 -8.51
C ILE A 249 -14.90 -5.43 -8.42
#